data_AF-A0ABD1NYJ2-F1
#
_entry.id   AF-A0ABD1NYJ2-F1
#
_cell.length_a   1.000
_cell.length_b   1.000
_cell.length_c   1.000
_cell.angle_alpha   90.00
_cell.angle_beta   90.00
_cell.angle_gamma   90.00
#
_symmetry.space_group_name_H-M   'P 1'
#
loop_
_entity.id
_entity.type
_entity.pdbx_description
1 polymer ?
#
loop_
_entity_poly.entity_id
_entity_poly.type
_entity_poly.pdbx_seq_one_letter_code
_entity_poly.pdbx_strand_id
1 'polypeptide(L)'
;MPLVSYIYSASKQISAAISPDESSSAFKEVAIVRHPRIGEYTFGFITSTVVLQKTSGEEELCCVYIPTNHLYLGDILLMNSKDVMRPNLSVREGIEIVISGGTSVPKIIAVVDSQSISTARTNNFDTWSNYLDSAP
;
A
#
# COMPACT_ATOMS: atom_id res chain seq x y z
N MET A 1 6.95 30.90 11.70
CA MET A 1 7.03 30.60 10.26
C MET A 1 5.69 29.98 9.81
N PRO A 2 4.78 30.76 9.17
CA PRO A 2 3.38 30.38 8.93
C PRO A 2 3.14 29.35 7.81
N LEU A 3 4.19 28.94 7.09
CA LEU A 3 4.09 27.97 5.99
C LEU A 3 3.84 26.53 6.52
N VAL A 4 4.42 26.18 7.67
CA VAL A 4 4.30 24.85 8.28
C VAL A 4 2.85 24.59 8.74
N SER A 5 2.16 25.59 9.27
CA SER A 5 0.76 25.46 9.72
C SER A 5 -0.24 25.21 8.60
N TYR A 6 0.03 25.68 7.38
CA TYR A 6 -0.85 25.47 6.22
C TYR A 6 -0.71 24.06 5.62
N ILE A 7 0.48 23.47 5.70
CA ILE A 7 0.75 22.09 5.26
C ILE A 7 0.07 21.10 6.21
N TYR A 8 0.13 21.35 7.53
CA TYR A 8 -0.59 20.53 8.51
C TYR A 8 -2.10 20.60 8.32
N SER A 9 -2.68 21.74 7.91
CA SER A 9 -4.12 21.87 7.71
C SER A 9 -4.60 21.23 6.40
N ALA A 10 -3.86 21.32 5.30
CA ALA A 10 -4.17 20.61 4.05
C ALA A 10 -3.98 19.09 4.19
N SER A 11 -2.90 18.66 4.86
CA SER A 11 -2.69 17.27 5.26
C SER A 11 -3.81 16.78 6.18
N LYS A 12 -4.30 17.62 7.11
CA LYS A 12 -5.44 17.29 7.99
C LYS A 12 -6.76 17.21 7.23
N GLN A 13 -6.98 17.99 6.18
CA GLN A 13 -8.20 17.92 5.36
C GLN A 13 -8.21 16.67 4.47
N ILE A 14 -7.08 16.32 3.86
CA ILE A 14 -6.92 15.05 3.14
C ILE A 14 -7.03 13.89 4.13
N SER A 15 -6.36 13.95 5.29
CA SER A 15 -6.45 12.98 6.39
C SER A 15 -7.84 12.86 7.01
N ALA A 16 -8.67 13.90 6.97
CA ALA A 16 -10.04 13.90 7.46
C ALA A 16 -11.03 13.28 6.45
N ALA A 17 -10.74 13.36 5.15
CA ALA A 17 -11.45 12.55 4.14
C ALA A 17 -11.13 11.04 4.26
N ILE A 18 -10.12 10.68 5.05
CA ILE A 18 -9.70 9.32 5.43
C ILE A 18 -9.98 9.05 6.94
N SER A 19 -10.82 9.86 7.60
CA SER A 19 -11.21 9.70 9.02
C SER A 19 -12.08 8.45 9.22
N PRO A 20 -12.01 7.76 10.38
CA PRO A 20 -12.26 6.33 10.53
C PRO A 20 -13.72 5.87 10.62
N ASP A 21 -14.69 6.78 10.56
CA ASP A 21 -16.09 6.42 10.69
C ASP A 21 -16.67 6.00 9.33
N GLU A 22 -17.02 4.72 9.26
CA GLU A 22 -17.80 4.03 8.21
C GLU A 22 -17.03 3.58 6.94
N SER A 23 -16.17 2.58 7.11
CA SER A 23 -16.06 1.41 6.20
C SER A 23 -15.28 1.47 4.86
N SER A 24 -14.56 2.54 4.50
CA SER A 24 -13.57 2.42 3.39
C SER A 24 -12.43 3.43 3.46
N SER A 25 -11.26 3.04 3.96
CA SER A 25 -10.03 3.80 3.69
C SER A 25 -9.76 3.76 2.18
N ALA A 26 -9.88 4.89 1.47
CA ALA A 26 -9.66 4.96 0.02
C ALA A 26 -8.23 4.51 -0.38
N PHE A 27 -7.26 4.68 0.52
CA PHE A 27 -5.89 4.19 0.41
C PHE A 27 -5.62 3.19 1.51
N LYS A 28 -5.18 1.99 1.14
CA LYS A 28 -4.90 0.89 2.07
C LYS A 28 -3.44 0.87 2.48
N GLU A 29 -2.54 1.02 1.52
CA GLU A 29 -1.10 0.85 1.70
C GLU A 29 -0.30 1.81 0.81
N VAL A 30 0.92 2.13 1.20
CA VAL A 30 1.89 2.79 0.33
C VAL A 30 2.51 1.74 -0.61
N ALA A 31 2.76 2.11 -1.85
CA ALA A 31 3.44 1.32 -2.84
C ALA A 31 4.65 2.07 -3.39
N ILE A 32 5.71 1.33 -3.69
CA ILE A 32 6.77 1.76 -4.58
C ILE A 32 6.68 0.88 -5.82
N VAL A 33 6.61 1.52 -6.99
CA VAL A 33 6.52 0.82 -8.27
C VAL A 33 7.65 1.29 -9.19
N ARG A 34 8.08 0.41 -10.09
CA ARG A 34 9.08 0.76 -11.10
C ARG A 34 8.47 1.76 -12.08
N HIS A 35 9.15 2.88 -12.30
CA HIS A 35 8.77 3.83 -13.33
C HIS A 35 9.19 3.30 -14.71
N PRO A 36 8.57 3.70 -15.84
CA PRO A 36 8.91 3.18 -17.17
C PRO A 36 10.38 3.33 -17.56
N ARG A 37 11.11 4.26 -16.94
CA ARG A 37 12.55 4.41 -17.14
C ARG A 37 13.33 3.51 -16.19
N ILE A 38 14.34 2.83 -16.73
CA ILE A 38 15.19 1.90 -15.99
C ILE A 38 15.90 2.64 -14.85
N GLY A 39 15.79 2.10 -13.64
CA GLY A 39 16.40 2.65 -12.43
C GLY A 39 15.57 3.73 -11.73
N GLU A 40 14.41 4.10 -12.27
CA GLU A 40 13.49 5.04 -11.63
C GLU A 40 12.38 4.31 -10.87
N TYR A 41 11.99 4.89 -9.74
CA TYR A 41 10.92 4.38 -8.87
C TYR A 41 9.97 5.53 -8.54
N THR A 42 8.70 5.22 -8.40
CA THR A 42 7.68 6.18 -7.98
C THR A 42 6.92 5.68 -6.77
N PHE A 43 6.55 6.61 -5.90
CA PHE A 43 5.58 6.35 -4.85
C PHE A 43 4.18 6.30 -5.46
N GLY A 44 3.36 5.44 -4.88
CA GLY A 44 1.94 5.34 -5.14
C GLY A 44 1.22 4.81 -3.92
N PHE A 45 -0.09 4.64 -4.06
CA PHE A 45 -0.94 4.12 -3.00
C PHE A 45 -1.81 3.00 -3.55
N ILE A 46 -1.82 1.87 -2.86
CA ILE A 46 -2.74 0.78 -3.18
C ILE A 46 -4.13 1.20 -2.70
N THR A 47 -5.09 1.29 -3.62
CA THR A 47 -6.48 1.66 -3.32
C THR A 47 -7.36 0.43 -3.21
N SER A 48 -7.14 -0.55 -4.07
CA SER A 48 -7.91 -1.79 -4.12
C SER A 48 -7.13 -2.93 -4.78
N THR A 49 -7.71 -4.13 -4.71
CA THR A 49 -7.24 -5.30 -5.46
C THR A 49 -8.39 -5.76 -6.34
N VAL A 50 -8.09 -6.12 -7.58
CA VAL A 50 -9.07 -6.56 -8.58
C VAL A 50 -8.61 -7.87 -9.20
N VAL A 51 -9.56 -8.71 -9.58
CA VAL A 51 -9.28 -9.93 -10.35
C VAL A 51 -9.62 -9.67 -11.81
N LEU A 52 -8.60 -9.69 -12.67
CA LEU A 52 -8.76 -9.56 -14.10
C LEU A 52 -8.98 -10.94 -14.72
N GLN A 53 -10.20 -11.20 -15.20
CA GLN A 53 -10.53 -12.42 -15.91
C GLN A 53 -10.09 -12.32 -17.38
N LYS A 54 -9.17 -13.20 -17.79
CA LYS A 54 -8.73 -13.36 -19.18
C LYS A 54 -9.16 -14.75 -19.66
N THR A 55 -9.21 -14.94 -20.99
CA THR A 55 -9.47 -16.26 -21.58
C THR A 55 -8.44 -17.31 -21.14
N SER A 56 -7.23 -16.88 -20.76
CA SER A 56 -6.13 -17.72 -20.25
C SER A 56 -6.15 -17.98 -18.75
N GLY A 57 -7.11 -17.42 -18.00
CA GLY A 57 -7.21 -17.55 -16.53
C GLY A 57 -7.45 -16.23 -15.81
N GLU A 58 -7.51 -16.30 -14.48
CA GLU A 58 -7.69 -15.14 -13.61
C GLU A 58 -6.35 -14.59 -13.10
N GLU A 59 -6.22 -13.27 -13.05
CA GLU A 59 -5.03 -12.60 -12.54
C GLU A 59 -5.40 -11.57 -11.47
N GLU A 60 -4.85 -11.72 -10.27
CA GLU A 60 -5.02 -10.76 -9.18
C GLU A 60 -4.06 -9.58 -9.33
N LEU A 61 -4.62 -8.38 -9.42
CA LEU A 61 -3.91 -7.12 -9.66
C LEU A 61 -4.19 -6.11 -8.55
N CYS A 62 -3.17 -5.42 -8.09
CA CYS A 62 -3.28 -4.27 -7.23
C CYS A 62 -3.57 -3.02 -8.08
N CYS A 63 -4.58 -2.25 -7.67
CA CYS A 63 -4.85 -0.92 -8.18
C CYS A 63 -3.97 0.09 -7.43
N VAL A 64 -3.01 0.67 -8.13
CA VAL A 64 -2.03 1.61 -7.58
C VAL A 64 -2.29 2.99 -8.16
N TYR A 65 -2.65 3.94 -7.29
CA TYR A 65 -2.73 5.36 -7.64
C TYR A 65 -1.35 6.01 -7.52
N ILE A 66 -0.87 6.61 -8.60
CA ILE A 66 0.39 7.36 -8.63
C ILE A 66 0.05 8.85 -8.63
N PRO A 67 0.30 9.56 -7.51
CA PRO A 67 0.04 10.98 -7.43
C PRO A 67 0.98 11.74 -8.36
N THR A 68 0.42 12.65 -9.16
CA THR A 68 1.19 13.63 -9.92
C THR A 68 1.05 15.00 -9.26
N ASN A 69 1.76 16.01 -9.80
CA ASN A 69 1.64 17.40 -9.35
C ASN A 69 0.18 17.91 -9.42
N HIS A 70 -0.62 17.33 -10.32
CA HIS A 70 -2.05 17.57 -10.38
C HIS A 70 -2.75 16.53 -9.50
N LEU A 71 -3.04 16.88 -8.24
CA LEU A 71 -3.58 15.98 -7.20
C LEU A 71 -4.87 15.20 -7.59
N TYR A 72 -5.57 15.62 -8.66
CA TYR A 72 -6.76 14.98 -9.22
C TYR A 72 -6.53 14.22 -10.54
N LEU A 73 -5.32 14.29 -11.12
CA LEU A 73 -4.90 13.72 -12.41
C LEU A 73 -3.64 12.85 -12.21
N GLY A 74 -3.66 12.00 -11.19
CA GLY A 74 -2.66 10.94 -11.05
C GLY A 74 -2.94 9.77 -11.99
N ASP A 75 -1.92 8.95 -12.23
CA ASP A 75 -2.08 7.72 -13.00
C ASP A 75 -2.69 6.63 -12.11
N ILE A 76 -3.47 5.73 -12.72
CA ILE A 76 -3.96 4.52 -12.06
C ILE A 76 -3.39 3.33 -12.82
N LEU A 77 -2.58 2.53 -12.13
CA LEU A 77 -1.98 1.32 -12.69
C LEU A 77 -2.60 0.08 -12.06
N LEU A 78 -2.88 -0.92 -12.90
CA LEU A 78 -3.17 -2.28 -12.45
C LEU A 78 -1.89 -3.10 -12.57
N MET A 79 -1.35 -3.55 -11.45
CA MET A 79 -0.06 -4.23 -11.39
C MET A 79 -0.16 -5.54 -10.63
N ASN A 80 0.61 -6.54 -11.04
CA ASN A 80 0.69 -7.79 -10.28
C ASN A 80 1.22 -7.48 -8.87
N SER A 81 0.67 -8.12 -7.84
CA SER A 81 1.08 -7.92 -6.45
C SER A 81 2.58 -8.17 -6.23
N LYS A 82 3.21 -9.00 -7.07
CA LYS A 82 4.66 -9.31 -7.06
C LYS A 82 5.53 -8.16 -7.57
N ASP A 83 4.99 -7.29 -8.40
CA ASP A 83 5.71 -6.15 -8.98
C ASP A 83 5.57 -4.87 -8.13
N VAL A 84 4.76 -4.94 -7.07
CA VAL A 84 4.52 -3.83 -6.14
C VAL A 84 5.38 -4.03 -4.89
N MET A 85 6.29 -3.09 -4.64
CA MET A 85 7.10 -3.08 -3.42
C MET A 85 6.35 -2.32 -2.32
N ARG A 86 6.13 -2.97 -1.17
CA ARG A 86 5.42 -2.36 -0.03
C ARG A 86 6.43 -1.84 0.99
N PRO A 87 6.69 -0.53 1.04
CA PRO A 87 7.60 0.02 2.04
C PRO A 87 6.99 -0.09 3.45
N ASN A 88 7.84 -0.12 4.47
CA ASN A 88 7.44 0.04 5.87
C ASN A 88 7.12 1.52 6.17
N LEU A 89 6.12 2.05 5.46
CA LEU A 89 5.61 3.42 5.61
C LEU A 89 4.10 3.36 5.77
N SER A 90 3.59 4.13 6.72
CA SER A 90 2.16 4.37 6.84
C SER A 90 1.65 5.20 5.66
N VAL A 91 0.36 5.08 5.34
CA VAL A 91 -0.31 5.91 4.33
C VAL A 91 -0.11 7.40 4.62
N ARG A 92 -0.10 7.79 5.91
CA ARG A 92 0.14 9.17 6.36
C ARG A 92 1.52 9.68 5.96
N GLU A 93 2.57 8.89 6.20
CA GLU A 93 3.94 9.23 5.81
C GLU A 93 4.07 9.30 4.28
N GLY A 94 3.42 8.38 3.55
CA GLY A 94 3.36 8.45 2.09
C GLY A 94 2.73 9.74 1.58
N ILE A 95 1.61 10.18 2.17
CA ILE A 95 0.96 11.45 1.83
C ILE A 95 1.87 12.63 2.13
N GLU A 96 2.58 12.61 3.26
CA GLU A 96 3.53 13.66 3.63
C GLU A 96 4.68 13.77 2.61
N ILE A 97 5.22 12.64 2.17
CA ILE A 97 6.24 12.58 1.11
C ILE A 97 5.74 13.26 -0.17
N VAL A 98 4.52 12.96 -0.59
CA VAL A 98 3.94 13.51 -1.83
C VAL A 98 3.70 15.01 -1.72
N ILE A 99 3.05 15.46 -0.64
CA ILE A 99 2.74 16.89 -0.41
C ILE A 99 4.02 17.72 -0.24
N SER A 100 5.04 17.16 0.41
CA SER A 100 6.33 17.83 0.62
C SER A 100 7.21 17.88 -0.64
N GLY A 101 6.75 17.34 -1.76
CA GLY A 101 7.53 17.25 -3.00
C GLY A 101 8.76 16.36 -2.85
N GLY A 102 8.72 15.37 -1.95
CA GLY A 102 9.82 14.43 -1.69
C GLY A 102 10.80 14.86 -0.60
N THR A 103 10.62 16.02 0.04
CA THR A 103 11.55 16.50 1.08
C THR A 103 11.42 15.74 2.40
N SER A 104 10.26 15.13 2.68
CA SER A 104 10.04 14.25 3.84
C SER A 104 10.44 12.78 3.60
N VAL A 105 11.10 12.44 2.49
CA VAL A 105 11.51 11.05 2.22
C VAL A 105 12.59 10.62 3.21
N PRO A 106 12.42 9.49 3.94
CA PRO A 106 13.42 9.00 4.86
C PRO A 106 14.65 8.50 4.11
N LYS A 107 15.82 8.59 4.75
CA LYS A 107 17.11 8.17 4.16
C LYS A 107 17.16 6.68 3.80
N ILE A 108 16.37 5.86 4.49
CA ILE A 108 16.31 4.41 4.31
C ILE A 108 14.84 4.01 4.26
N ILE A 109 14.47 3.29 3.22
CA ILE A 109 13.15 2.67 3.07
C ILE A 109 13.36 1.16 3.01
N ALA A 110 12.79 0.45 3.97
CA ALA A 110 12.75 -1.01 3.95
C ALA A 110 11.47 -1.47 3.22
N VAL A 111 11.61 -2.40 2.29
CA VAL A 111 10.47 -3.07 1.66
C VAL A 111 10.14 -4.30 2.49
N VAL A 112 8.86 -4.44 2.86
CA VAL A 112 8.35 -5.61 3.55
C VAL A 112 7.92 -6.61 2.49
N ASP A 113 8.64 -7.72 2.35
CA ASP A 113 8.20 -8.81 1.49
C ASP A 113 6.94 -9.46 2.07
N SER A 114 5.86 -9.47 1.29
CA SER A 114 4.56 -10.05 1.66
C SER A 114 4.59 -11.59 1.82
N GLN A 115 5.75 -12.24 1.66
CA GLN A 115 5.89 -13.69 1.82
C GLN A 115 5.89 -14.17 3.28
N SER A 116 5.89 -13.28 4.28
CA SER A 116 5.92 -13.69 5.69
C SER A 116 4.54 -13.90 6.35
N ILE A 117 3.43 -13.55 5.69
CA ILE A 117 2.09 -13.64 6.31
C ILE A 117 1.39 -15.00 6.02
N SER A 118 1.81 -15.76 5.00
CA SER A 118 1.16 -17.05 4.68
C SER A 118 1.65 -18.24 5.51
N THR A 119 2.86 -18.19 6.09
CA THR A 119 3.43 -19.36 6.80
C THR A 119 2.95 -19.47 8.25
N ALA A 120 2.38 -18.40 8.83
CA ALA A 120 1.89 -18.42 10.21
C ALA A 120 0.49 -19.05 10.38
N ARG A 121 -0.26 -19.28 9.29
CA ARG A 121 -1.60 -19.90 9.37
C ARG A 121 -1.63 -21.42 9.18
N THR A 122 -0.57 -22.03 8.65
CA THR A 122 -0.55 -23.49 8.40
C THR A 122 0.01 -24.28 9.59
N ASN A 123 0.86 -23.70 10.43
CA ASN A 123 1.44 -24.40 11.59
C ASN A 123 0.49 -24.61 12.78
N ASN A 124 -0.74 -24.11 12.72
CA ASN A 124 -1.70 -24.26 13.82
C ASN A 124 -2.78 -25.30 13.55
N PHE A 125 -2.84 -25.96 12.38
CA PHE A 125 -3.85 -27.00 12.13
C PHE A 125 -3.35 -28.40 12.55
N ASP A 126 -2.04 -28.63 12.48
CA ASP A 126 -1.45 -29.93 12.83
C ASP A 126 -1.40 -30.18 14.35
N THR A 127 -1.46 -29.10 15.15
CA THR A 127 -1.41 -29.20 16.61
C THR A 127 -2.74 -29.68 17.22
N TRP A 128 -3.89 -29.40 16.60
CA TRP A 128 -5.20 -29.85 17.10
C TRP A 128 -5.59 -31.23 16.59
N SER A 129 -5.07 -31.64 15.42
CA SER A 129 -5.23 -33.01 14.91
C SER A 129 -4.58 -34.03 15.85
N ASN A 130 -3.40 -33.73 16.39
CA ASN A 130 -2.69 -34.64 17.30
C ASN A 130 -3.32 -34.72 18.71
N TYR A 131 -4.09 -33.71 19.14
CA TYR A 131 -4.76 -33.71 20.44
C TYR A 131 -6.07 -34.52 20.46
N LEU A 132 -6.72 -34.71 19.30
CA LEU A 132 -7.96 -35.48 19.19
C LEU A 132 -7.73 -36.99 19.08
N ASP A 133 -6.52 -37.43 18.67
CA ASP A 133 -6.14 -38.85 18.59
C ASP A 133 -5.49 -39.40 19.88
N SER A 134 -5.16 -38.54 20.85
CA SER A 134 -4.47 -38.93 22.09
C SER A 134 -5.35 -38.84 23.36
N ALA A 135 -6.65 -38.61 23.22
CA ALA A 135 -7.57 -38.60 24.35
C ALA A 135 -7.99 -40.04 24.71
N PRO A 136 -7.82 -40.48 25.98
CA PRO A 136 -8.20 -41.82 26.44
C PRO A 136 -9.71 -42.02 26.55
#